data_AF-A0A742UGS0-F1
#
_entry.id   AF-A0A742UGS0-F1
#
_cell.length_a   1.000
_cell.length_b   1.000
_cell.length_c   1.000
_cell.angle_alpha   90.00
_cell.angle_beta   90.00
_cell.angle_gamma   90.00
#
_symmetry.space_group_name_H-M   'P 1'
#
loop_
_entity.id
_entity.type
_entity.pdbx_description
1 polymer ?
#
loop_
_entity_poly.entity_id
_entity_poly.type
_entity_poly.pdbx_seq_one_letter_code
_entity_poly.pdbx_strand_id
1 'polypeptide(L)' 'MELACELWRNQTDDVIQFRQRIQELEKKLANPVLLPKTNGYWNEQEKAYEEAITLAKRQVRLAGFSVEDM' A
#
# COMPACT_ATOMS: atom_id res chain seq x y z
N MET A 1 35.94 -32.67 -16.98
CA MET A 1 36.16 -31.21 -17.05
C MET A 1 34.95 -30.49 -17.63
N GLU A 2 34.30 -31.01 -18.67
CA GLU A 2 33.14 -30.39 -19.34
C GLU A 2 31.91 -30.19 -18.43
N LEU A 3 31.57 -31.19 -17.60
CA LEU A 3 30.43 -31.12 -16.68
C LEU A 3 30.53 -29.97 -15.66
N ALA A 4 31.73 -29.67 -15.19
CA ALA A 4 31.96 -28.56 -14.27
C ALA A 4 31.79 -27.20 -14.97
N CYS A 5 32.24 -27.08 -16.23
CA CYS A 5 32.08 -25.87 -17.02
C CYS A 5 30.62 -25.61 -17.43
N GLU A 6 29.82 -26.67 -17.62
CA GLU A 6 28.38 -26.56 -17.86
C GLU A 6 27.62 -26.17 -16.59
N LEU A 7 27.95 -26.77 -15.45
CA LEU A 7 27.35 -26.41 -14.17
C LEU A 7 27.60 -24.93 -13.82
N TRP A 8 28.83 -24.47 -13.99
CA TRP A 8 29.19 -23.07 -13.75
C TRP A 8 28.49 -22.09 -14.70
N ARG A 9 28.30 -22.46 -15.97
CA ARG A 9 27.54 -21.65 -16.94
C ARG A 9 26.08 -21.56 -16.54
N ASN A 10 25.43 -22.69 -16.26
CA ASN A 10 24.04 -22.73 -15.83
C ASN A 10 23.81 -21.90 -14.56
N GLN A 11 24.71 -22.03 -13.58
CA GLN A 11 24.63 -21.26 -12.34
C GLN A 11 24.80 -19.75 -12.57
N THR A 12 25.63 -19.36 -13.56
CA THR A 12 25.81 -17.96 -13.93
C THR A 12 24.58 -17.41 -14.65
N ASP A 13 23.98 -18.19 -15.55
CA ASP A 13 22.75 -17.82 -16.27
C ASP A 13 21.58 -17.65 -15.31
N ASP A 14 21.43 -18.54 -14.33
CA ASP A 14 20.42 -18.44 -13.28
C ASP A 14 20.58 -17.14 -12.47
N VAL A 15 21.80 -16.80 -12.07
CA VAL A 15 22.08 -15.55 -11.34
C VAL A 15 21.75 -14.31 -12.18
N ILE A 16 22.01 -14.35 -13.49
CA ILE A 16 21.66 -13.25 -14.41
C ILE A 16 20.13 -13.11 -14.50
N GLN A 17 19.40 -14.22 -14.65
CA GLN A 17 17.94 -14.22 -14.69
C GLN A 17 17.33 -13.70 -13.39
N PHE A 18 17.86 -14.11 -12.23
CA PHE A 18 17.40 -13.59 -10.94
C PHE A 18 17.66 -12.09 -10.79
N ARG A 19 18.82 -11.59 -11.22
CA ARG A 19 19.11 -10.15 -11.19
C ARG A 19 18.15 -9.36 -12.08
N GLN A 20 17.84 -9.85 -13.27
CA GLN A 20 16.84 -9.23 -14.15
C GLN A 20 15.45 -9.22 -13.50
N ARG A 21 15.05 -10.35 -12.88
CA ARG A 21 13.76 -10.45 -12.20
C ARG A 21 13.65 -9.54 -10.99
N ILE A 22 14.72 -9.41 -10.21
CA ILE A 22 14.79 -8.47 -9.07
C ILE A 22 14.63 -7.03 -9.57
N GLN A 23 15.36 -6.62 -10.61
CA GLN A 23 15.22 -5.27 -11.17
C GLN A 23 13.82 -4.99 -11.71
N GLU A 24 13.16 -5.96 -12.33
CA GLU A 24 11.76 -5.83 -12.76
C GLU A 24 10.81 -5.65 -11.57
N LEU A 25 11.00 -6.42 -10.50
CA LEU A 25 10.18 -6.32 -9.29
C LEU A 25 10.42 -5.01 -8.55
N GLU A 26 11.66 -4.55 -8.46
CA GLU A 26 12.03 -3.25 -7.90
C GLU A 26 11.39 -2.11 -8.70
N LYS A 27 11.36 -2.17 -10.04
CA LYS A 27 10.63 -1.20 -10.86
C LYS A 27 9.12 -1.23 -10.64
N LYS A 28 8.53 -2.40 -10.43
CA LYS A 28 7.11 -2.55 -10.10
C LYS A 28 6.77 -2.02 -8.71
N LEU A 29 7.69 -2.13 -7.76
CA LEU A 29 7.52 -1.62 -6.39
C LEU A 29 7.76 -0.10 -6.32
N ALA A 30 8.73 0.41 -7.10
CA ALA A 30 9.07 1.83 -7.17
C ALA A 30 7.96 2.69 -7.78
N ASN A 31 7.07 2.09 -8.57
CA ASN A 31 5.80 2.69 -8.94
C ASN A 31 4.78 2.25 -7.88
N PRO A 32 4.52 3.05 -6.83
CA PRO A 32 3.48 2.71 -5.88
C PRO A 32 2.19 2.50 -6.66
N VAL A 33 1.71 1.26 -6.68
CA VAL A 33 0.37 0.97 -7.17
C VAL A 33 -0.52 1.86 -6.31
N LEU A 34 -1.17 2.83 -6.94
CA LEU A 34 -2.29 3.55 -6.34
C LEU A 34 -3.39 2.50 -6.16
N LEU A 35 -3.28 1.73 -5.08
CA LEU A 35 -4.35 0.87 -4.61
C LEU A 35 -5.55 1.78 -4.41
N PRO A 36 -6.70 1.48 -5.03
CA PRO A 36 -7.93 2.16 -4.67
C PRO A 36 -8.17 1.92 -3.18
N LYS A 37 -7.98 2.97 -2.38
CA LYS A 37 -8.38 3.10 -0.96
C LYS A 37 -7.89 2.02 0.02
N THR A 38 -6.61 1.65 -0.01
CA THR A 38 -5.99 0.95 1.14
C THR A 38 -4.77 1.69 1.71
N ASN A 39 -4.72 3.01 1.50
CA ASN A 39 -3.60 3.83 1.96
C ASN A 39 -3.93 4.59 3.27
N GLY A 40 -5.07 4.31 3.92
CA GLY A 40 -5.41 4.90 5.23
C GLY A 40 -5.67 6.41 5.23
N TYR A 41 -5.69 7.05 4.07
CA TYR A 41 -6.10 8.45 3.94
C TYR A 41 -7.57 8.52 3.52
N TRP A 42 -8.40 9.10 4.38
CA TRP A 42 -9.78 9.45 4.07
C TRP A 42 -9.83 10.27 2.78
N ASN A 43 -10.74 9.94 1.87
CA ASN A 43 -10.97 10.81 0.71
C ASN A 43 -11.62 12.13 1.17
N GLU A 44 -11.59 13.17 0.31
CA GLU A 44 -12.14 14.49 0.65
C GLU A 44 -13.63 14.43 1.05
N GLN A 45 -14.40 13.53 0.44
CA GLN A 45 -15.82 13.33 0.80
C GLN A 45 -15.97 12.69 2.18
N GLU A 46 -15.21 11.64 2.50
CA GLU A 46 -15.23 10.95 3.79
C GLU A 46 -14.77 11.88 4.92
N LYS A 47 -13.75 12.71 4.68
CA LYS A 47 -13.32 13.74 5.63
C LYS A 47 -14.43 14.78 5.87
N ALA A 48 -15.12 15.22 4.81
CA ALA A 48 -16.25 16.13 4.95
C ALA A 48 -17.41 15.49 5.75
N TYR A 49 -17.66 14.19 5.57
CA TYR A 49 -18.65 13.47 6.37
C TYR A 49 -18.23 13.35 7.84
N GLU A 50 -16.96 13.05 8.12
CA GLU A 50 -16.44 12.97 9.50
C GLU A 50 -16.51 14.32 10.21
N GLU A 51 -16.14 15.41 9.53
CA GLU A 51 -16.25 16.77 10.05
C GLU A 51 -17.72 17.15 10.30
N ALA A 52 -18.63 16.82 9.39
CA ALA A 52 -20.07 17.06 9.56
C ALA A 52 -20.65 16.28 10.76
N ILE A 53 -20.28 15.01 10.92
CA ILE A 53 -20.68 14.19 12.07
C ILE A 53 -20.15 14.79 13.37
N THR A 54 -18.89 15.22 13.39
CA THR A 54 -18.27 15.85 14.56
C THR A 54 -18.99 17.14 14.96
N LEU A 55 -19.33 17.99 13.98
CA LEU A 55 -20.10 19.20 14.22
C LEU A 55 -21.50 18.88 14.76
N ALA A 56 -22.20 17.91 14.16
CA ALA A 56 -23.51 17.47 14.64
C ALA A 56 -23.45 16.96 16.08
N LYS A 57 -22.48 16.11 16.43
CA LYS A 57 -22.27 15.62 17.80
C LYS A 57 -22.04 16.77 18.78
N ARG A 58 -21.26 17.79 18.38
CA ARG A 58 -21.03 18.99 19.20
C ARG A 58 -22.32 19.78 19.42
N GLN A 59 -23.15 19.96 18.38
CA GLN A 59 -24.41 20.68 18.48
C GLN A 59 -25.41 19.95 19.40
N VAL A 60 -25.52 18.63 19.28
CA VAL A 60 -26.37 17.80 20.14
C VAL A 60 -25.94 17.93 21.61
N ARG A 61 -24.61 17.94 21.87
CA ARG A 61 -24.06 18.15 23.22
C ARG A 61 -24.36 19.55 23.76
N LEU A 62 -24.25 20.59 22.93
CA LEU A 62 -24.61 21.97 23.31
C LEU A 62 -26.11 22.13 23.59
N ALA A 63 -26.94 21.37 22.88
CA ALA A 63 -28.38 21.30 23.12
C ALA A 63 -28.76 20.52 24.39
N GLY A 64 -27.79 19.99 25.14
CA GLY A 64 -28.01 19.28 26.41
C GLY A 64 -28.28 17.79 26.29
N PHE A 65 -28.09 17.20 25.10
CA PHE A 65 -28.26 15.76 24.87
C PHE A 65 -26.90 15.04 24.85
N SER A 66 -26.85 13.83 25.41
CA SER A 66 -25.65 12.98 25.34
C SER A 66 -25.57 12.24 24.01
N VAL A 67 -24.37 12.10 23.46
CA VAL A 67 -24.07 11.27 22.29
C VAL A 67 -23.22 10.11 22.77
N GLU A 68 -23.65 8.88 22.52
CA GLU A 68 -22.82 7.68 22.76
C GLU A 68 -21.70 7.56 21.72
N ASP A 69 -20.51 7.16 22.17
CA ASP A 69 -19.41 6.80 21.28
C ASP A 69 -19.60 5.34 20.83
N MET A 70 -19.54 5.11 19.52
CA MET A 70 -19.76 3.82 18.88
C MET A 70 -18.44 3.08 18.67
#